data_AF-A0A3C0FKK9-F1
#
_entry.id   AF-A0A3C0FKK9-F1
#
_cell.length_a   1.000
_cell.length_b   1.000
_cell.length_c   1.000
_cell.angle_alpha   90.00
_cell.angle_beta   90.00
_cell.angle_gamma   90.00
#
_symmetry.space_group_name_H-M   'P 1'
#
loop_
_entity.id
_entity.type
_entity.pdbx_description
1 polymer ?
#
loop_
_entity_poly.entity_id
_entity_poly.type
_entity_poly.pdbx_seq_one_letter_code
_entity_poly.pdbx_strand_id
1 'polypeptide(L)'
;MYRYDDFDRQLVHERTEQFREQVKRRLAGDITEEQFRPLRLMNGVYLQLHAYMLRVAVPYGTLRADQLRQLGMIARVYDKGYGHFTTRQNIQYN
;
A
#
# COMPACT_ATOMS: atom_id res chain seq x y z
N MET A 1 -4.50 -6.62 20.90
CA MET A 1 -4.36 -6.10 19.52
C MET A 1 -4.62 -4.61 19.56
N TYR A 2 -3.81 -3.81 18.85
CA TYR A 2 -4.03 -2.35 18.77
C TYR A 2 -5.42 -2.08 18.18
N ARG A 3 -6.21 -1.24 18.86
CA ARG A 3 -7.55 -0.86 18.41
C ARG A 3 -7.44 0.48 17.74
N TYR A 4 -7.55 0.49 16.42
CA TYR A 4 -7.61 1.72 15.64
C TYR A 4 -8.84 2.52 16.05
N ASP A 5 -8.60 3.77 16.43
CA ASP A 5 -9.66 4.73 16.74
C ASP A 5 -10.11 5.48 15.48
N ASP A 6 -10.99 6.46 15.65
CA ASP A 6 -11.51 7.25 14.53
C ASP A 6 -10.45 8.19 13.97
N PHE A 7 -9.50 8.64 14.79
CA PHE A 7 -8.38 9.48 14.37
C PHE A 7 -7.44 8.71 13.44
N ASP A 8 -7.07 7.47 13.79
CA ASP A 8 -6.26 6.60 12.94
C ASP A 8 -6.91 6.37 11.58
N ARG A 9 -8.23 6.12 11.57
CA ARG A 9 -9.00 5.90 10.34
C ARG A 9 -9.02 7.15 9.47
N GLN A 10 -9.27 8.31 10.08
CA GLN A 10 -9.27 9.58 9.37
C GLN A 10 -7.89 9.87 8.78
N LEU A 11 -6.82 9.67 9.54
CA LEU A 11 -5.45 9.87 9.07
C LEU A 11 -5.11 8.99 7.86
N VAL A 12 -5.48 7.70 7.91
CA VAL A 12 -5.27 6.78 6.77
C VAL A 12 -6.07 7.22 5.55
N HIS A 13 -7.31 7.68 5.74
CA HIS A 13 -8.15 8.16 4.66
C HIS A 13 -7.57 9.42 4.01
N GLU A 14 -7.19 10.43 4.79
CA GLU A 14 -6.58 11.67 4.31
C GLU A 14 -5.29 11.40 3.54
N ARG A 15 -4.43 10.51 4.04
CA ARG A 15 -3.21 10.09 3.34
C ARG A 15 -3.51 9.37 2.03
N THR A 16 -4.55 8.54 2.01
CA THR A 16 -4.98 7.82 0.81
C THR A 16 -5.45 8.80 -0.26
N GLU A 17 -6.25 9.80 0.10
CA GLU A 17 -6.72 10.82 -0.83
C GLU A 17 -5.58 11.73 -1.31
N GLN A 18 -4.66 12.11 -0.43
CA GLN A 18 -3.46 12.85 -0.81
C GLN A 18 -2.62 12.07 -1.84
N PHE A 19 -2.37 10.78 -1.58
CA PHE A 19 -1.58 9.95 -2.49
C PHE A 19 -2.29 9.71 -3.82
N ARG A 20 -3.63 9.60 -3.82
CA ARG A 20 -4.44 9.52 -5.05
C ARG A 20 -4.20 10.72 -5.96
N GLU A 21 -4.18 11.93 -5.43
CA GLU A 21 -3.90 13.13 -6.22
C GLU A 21 -2.45 13.17 -6.74
N GLN A 22 -1.49 12.70 -5.94
CA GLN A 22 -0.09 12.58 -6.38
C GLN A 22 0.06 11.57 -7.53
N VAL A 23 -0.65 10.44 -7.47
CA VAL A 23 -0.69 9.44 -8.55
C VAL A 23 -1.32 10.05 -9.80
N LYS A 24 -2.44 10.77 -9.69
CA LYS A 24 -3.08 11.45 -10.83
C LYS A 24 -2.11 12.40 -11.53
N ARG A 25 -1.40 13.25 -10.77
CA ARG A 25 -0.37 14.16 -11.30
C ARG A 25 0.77 13.41 -12.00
N ARG A 26 1.22 12.28 -11.43
CA ARG A 26 2.24 11.44 -12.07
C ARG A 26 1.77 10.83 -13.39
N LEU A 27 0.51 10.41 -13.45
CA LEU A 27 -0.10 9.84 -14.66
C LEU A 27 -0.37 10.91 -15.72
N ALA A 28 -0.70 12.14 -15.32
CA ALA A 28 -0.86 13.29 -16.20
C ALA A 28 0.48 13.84 -16.75
N GLY A 29 1.61 13.47 -16.11
CA GLY A 29 2.94 13.98 -16.47
C GLY A 29 3.34 15.28 -15.77
N ASP A 30 2.51 15.77 -14.84
CA ASP A 30 2.76 17.01 -14.07
C ASP A 30 3.94 16.89 -13.11
N ILE A 31 4.31 15.66 -12.72
CA ILE A 31 5.50 15.36 -11.92
C ILE A 31 6.30 14.23 -12.54
N THR A 32 7.62 14.36 -12.49
CA THR A 32 8.55 13.35 -13.02
C THR A 32 8.59 12.10 -12.13
N GLU A 33 9.11 10.98 -12.64
CA GLU A 33 9.33 9.78 -11.82
C GLU A 33 10.27 10.06 -10.64
N GLU A 34 11.25 10.94 -10.81
CA GLU A 34 12.17 11.34 -9.74
C GLU A 34 11.45 12.08 -8.61
N GLN A 35 10.57 13.02 -8.97
CA GLN A 35 9.72 13.74 -8.00
C GLN A 35 8.69 12.83 -7.34
N PHE A 36 8.17 11.84 -8.07
CA PHE A 36 7.19 10.88 -7.56
C PHE A 36 7.81 9.80 -6.68
N ARG A 37 9.08 9.44 -6.89
CA ARG A 37 9.81 8.40 -6.16
C ARG A 37 9.65 8.49 -4.63
N PRO A 38 9.94 9.61 -3.95
CA PRO A 38 9.76 9.69 -2.50
C PRO A 38 8.31 9.48 -2.07
N LEU A 39 7.34 10.02 -2.83
CA LEU A 39 5.90 9.93 -2.53
C LEU A 39 5.41 8.49 -2.56
N ARG A 40 5.75 7.74 -3.61
CA ARG A 40 5.35 6.33 -3.73
C ARG A 40 6.05 5.44 -2.71
N LEU A 41 7.32 5.71 -2.39
CA LEU A 41 8.07 4.92 -1.42
C LEU A 41 7.53 5.09 0.00
N MET A 42 7.10 6.30 0.38
CA MET A 42 6.42 6.55 1.66
C MET A 42 5.08 5.82 1.77
N ASN A 43 4.42 5.55 0.64
CA ASN A 43 3.15 4.82 0.55
C ASN A 43 3.33 3.32 0.22
N GLY A 44 4.55 2.80 0.33
CA GLY A 44 4.81 1.37 0.16
C GLY A 44 4.78 0.88 -1.29
N VAL A 45 4.84 1.78 -2.27
CA VAL A 45 4.82 1.46 -3.72
C VAL A 45 6.23 1.54 -4.30
N TYR A 46 6.76 0.38 -4.65
CA TYR A 46 8.12 0.19 -5.15
C TYR A 46 8.10 -0.15 -6.63
N LEU A 47 8.77 0.62 -7.48
CA LEU A 47 9.01 0.24 -8.87
C LEU A 47 10.07 -0.87 -8.92
N GLN A 48 9.64 -2.06 -9.35
CA GLN A 48 10.53 -3.14 -9.82
C GLN A 48 10.81 -2.94 -11.32
N LEU A 49 11.58 -3.85 -11.93
CA LEU A 49 12.05 -3.70 -13.31
C LEU A 49 10.92 -3.38 -14.32
N HIS A 50 9.74 -3.97 -14.15
CA HIS A 50 8.63 -3.82 -15.11
C HIS A 50 7.28 -3.44 -14.47
N ALA A 51 7.17 -3.38 -13.14
CA ALA A 51 5.90 -3.22 -12.46
C ALA A 51 6.06 -2.61 -11.06
N TYR A 52 4.97 -2.12 -10.49
CA TYR A 52 4.93 -1.62 -9.12
C TYR A 52 4.57 -2.74 -8.14
N MET A 53 5.42 -2.94 -7.13
CA MET A 53 5.17 -3.80 -5.98
C MET A 53 4.56 -2.96 -4.85
N LEU A 54 3.42 -3.40 -4.31
CA LEU A 54 2.80 -2.82 -3.12
C LEU A 54 3.21 -3.59 -1.87
N ARG A 55 3.75 -2.90 -0.88
CA ARG A 55 4.03 -3.43 0.45
C ARG A 55 3.03 -2.87 1.47
N VAL A 56 2.19 -3.73 2.02
CA VAL A 56 1.26 -3.37 3.09
C VAL A 56 1.89 -3.64 4.45
N ALA A 57 1.91 -2.60 5.29
CA ALA A 57 2.42 -2.70 6.65
C ALA A 57 1.47 -3.49 7.55
N VAL A 58 2.02 -4.40 8.37
CA VAL A 58 1.29 -5.17 9.37
C VAL A 58 1.90 -4.89 10.74
N PRO A 59 1.34 -3.97 11.53
CA PRO A 59 1.88 -3.61 12.83
C PRO A 59 2.01 -4.83 13.75
N TYR A 60 3.22 -5.02 14.28
CA TYR A 60 3.59 -6.14 15.15
C TYR A 60 3.33 -7.53 14.54
N GLY A 61 3.13 -7.64 13.22
CA GLY A 61 2.76 -8.89 12.56
C GLY A 61 1.38 -9.42 12.97
N THR A 62 0.52 -8.60 13.59
CA THR A 62 -0.78 -9.05 14.10
C THR A 62 -1.92 -8.73 13.12
N LEU A 63 -2.72 -9.75 12.78
CA LEU A 63 -3.87 -9.63 11.89
C LEU A 63 -5.08 -10.33 12.49
N ARG A 64 -6.26 -9.73 12.32
CA ARG A 64 -7.54 -10.43 12.49
C ARG A 64 -7.91 -11.19 11.21
N ALA A 65 -8.80 -12.16 11.35
CA ALA A 65 -9.28 -12.95 10.21
C ALA A 65 -9.94 -12.08 9.12
N ASP A 66 -10.69 -11.02 9.48
CA ASP A 66 -11.28 -10.07 8.53
C ASP A 66 -10.21 -9.29 7.74
N GLN A 67 -9.14 -8.83 8.42
CA GLN A 67 -8.03 -8.15 7.76
C GLN A 67 -7.28 -9.08 6.80
N LEU A 68 -7.06 -10.35 7.17
CA LEU A 68 -6.43 -11.33 6.30
C LEU A 68 -7.29 -11.64 5.06
N ARG A 69 -8.61 -11.72 5.20
CA ARG A 69 -9.53 -11.85 4.05
C ARG A 69 -9.47 -10.65 3.13
N GLN A 70 -9.36 -9.44 3.68
CA GLN A 70 -9.19 -8.22 2.89
C GLN A 70 -7.88 -8.25 2.09
N LEU A 71 -6.77 -8.68 2.70
CA LEU A 71 -5.50 -8.89 2.01
C LEU A 71 -5.63 -9.93 0.88
N GLY A 72 -6.33 -11.04 1.12
CA GLY A 72 -6.61 -12.03 0.08
C GLY A 72 -7.54 -11.54 -1.04
N MET A 73 -8.41 -10.55 -0.78
CA MET A 73 -9.17 -9.87 -1.83
C MET A 73 -8.24 -9.02 -2.70
N ILE A 74 -7.35 -8.23 -2.08
CA ILE A 74 -6.37 -7.41 -2.80
C ILE A 74 -5.53 -8.26 -3.75
N ALA A 75 -5.02 -9.39 -3.26
CA ALA A 75 -4.23 -10.33 -4.07
C ALA A 75 -4.98 -10.83 -5.31
N ARG A 76 -6.29 -11.12 -5.18
CA ARG A 76 -7.11 -11.69 -6.27
C ARG A 76 -7.60 -10.66 -7.27
N VAL A 77 -7.84 -9.43 -6.82
CA VAL A 77 -8.43 -8.37 -7.64
C VAL A 77 -7.37 -7.52 -8.32
N TYR A 78 -6.25 -7.26 -7.65
CA TYR A 78 -5.24 -6.30 -8.09
C TYR A 78 -3.86 -6.92 -8.36
N ASP A 79 -3.68 -8.22 -8.09
CA ASP A 79 -2.46 -8.98 -8.36
C ASP A 79 -2.86 -10.37 -8.94
N LYS A 80 -1.94 -11.33 -8.92
CA LYS A 80 -2.02 -12.65 -9.54
C LYS A 80 -2.62 -13.72 -8.62
N GLY A 81 -3.33 -13.32 -7.57
CA GLY A 81 -3.97 -14.22 -6.62
C GLY A 81 -3.09 -14.72 -5.47
N TYR A 82 -1.87 -14.20 -5.33
CA TYR A 82 -0.96 -14.53 -4.22
C TYR A 82 -0.29 -13.27 -3.66
N GLY A 83 0.26 -13.38 -2.45
CA GLY A 83 1.05 -12.33 -1.81
C GLY A 83 2.13 -12.94 -0.93
N HIS A 84 3.20 -12.21 -0.69
CA HIS A 84 4.37 -12.72 0.04
C HIS A 84 4.53 -12.04 1.38
N PHE A 85 4.49 -12.82 2.47
CA PHE A 85 4.91 -12.31 3.76
C PHE A 85 6.43 -12.14 3.79
N THR A 86 6.85 -10.99 4.31
CA THR A 86 8.25 -10.63 4.45
C THR A 86 8.80 -11.10 5.79
N THR A 87 10.13 -11.14 5.93
CA THR A 87 10.81 -11.35 7.22
C THR A 87 10.50 -10.26 8.26
N ARG A 88 9.96 -9.11 7.83
CA ARG A 88 9.45 -8.03 8.69
C ARG A 88 7.94 -8.12 8.91
N GLN A 89 7.33 -9.27 8.64
CA GLN A 89 5.93 -9.60 8.88
C GLN A 89 4.89 -8.76 8.09
N ASN A 90 5.36 -7.89 7.19
CA ASN A 90 4.52 -7.20 6.19
C ASN A 90 4.14 -8.15 5.03
N ILE A 91 3.19 -7.75 4.19
CA ILE A 91 2.83 -8.49 2.96
C ILE A 91 3.14 -7.67 1.70
N GLN A 92 3.54 -8.34 0.62
CA GLN A 92 3.86 -7.75 -0.69
C GLN A 92 3.04 -8.35 -1.83
N TYR A 93 2.70 -7.52 -2.81
CA TYR A 93 2.01 -7.83 -4.08
C TYR A 93 2.79 -7.25 -5.26
N ASN A 94 2.84 -7.90 -6.43
CA ASN A 94 3.71 -7.51 -7.56
C ASN A 94 2.99 -7.14 -8.85
#